data_AF-A0A7T4FQL0-F1
#
_entry.id   AF-A0A7T4FQL0-F1
#
_cell.length_a   1.000
_cell.length_b   1.000
_cell.length_c   1.000
_cell.angle_alpha   90.00
_cell.angle_beta   90.00
_cell.angle_gamma   90.00
#
_symmetry.space_group_name_H-M   'P 1'
#
loop_
_entity.id
_entity.type
_entity.pdbx_description
1 polymer ?
#
loop_
_entity_poly.entity_id
_entity_poly.type
_entity_poly.pdbx_seq_one_letter_code
_entity_poly.pdbx_strand_id
1 'polypeptide(L)'
;MPVKLNLDDFKKEISLTKKKEENLVDLKDFEYISYTNNHEVDDFLNEKSFMLINFIGKSNIFLGNIFLEVQNYLNENSIEETTYCNWLERNGFNRMTALRYKKRAEIYSSLFSENSKKIIALLNQKTIEEIYKFNDRQAILNYLEKINDISEIESYLNNALTLKSGEAEVEIIEVDKLDLENRVRKLSTSIENLEPKKQKQIDSLLKKIEKIMNS
;
A
#
# COMPACT_ATOMS: atom_id res chain seq x y z
N MET A 1 -28.01 -11.20 26.76
CA MET A 1 -28.25 -9.76 26.96
C MET A 1 -27.32 -9.03 26.00
N PRO A 2 -27.78 -8.28 24.99
CA PRO A 2 -26.87 -7.58 24.10
C PRO A 2 -26.41 -6.28 24.78
N VAL A 3 -25.10 -6.11 24.91
CA VAL A 3 -24.49 -4.86 25.37
C VAL A 3 -24.74 -3.82 24.27
N LYS A 4 -25.68 -2.89 24.51
CA LYS A 4 -25.83 -1.70 23.67
C LYS A 4 -24.64 -0.79 23.94
N LEU A 5 -23.73 -0.67 22.97
CA LEU A 5 -22.75 0.42 22.98
C LEU A 5 -23.53 1.74 23.02
N ASN A 6 -23.26 2.60 24.00
CA ASN A 6 -23.97 3.86 24.17
C ASN A 6 -23.54 4.83 23.04
N LEU A 7 -24.49 5.16 22.16
CA LEU A 7 -24.27 6.03 20.99
C LEU A 7 -23.75 7.43 21.40
N ASP A 8 -23.97 7.83 22.65
CA ASP A 8 -23.54 9.12 23.18
C ASP A 8 -22.04 9.15 23.53
N ASP A 9 -21.44 8.01 23.88
CA ASP A 9 -19.99 7.90 24.08
C ASP A 9 -19.25 7.98 22.72
N PHE A 10 -19.84 7.37 21.68
CA PHE A 10 -19.32 7.43 20.30
C PHE A 10 -19.36 8.86 19.71
N LYS A 11 -20.42 9.62 20.00
CA LYS A 11 -20.53 11.04 19.59
C LYS A 11 -19.55 11.94 20.34
N LYS A 12 -19.23 11.61 21.60
CA LYS A 12 -18.26 12.35 22.42
C LYS A 12 -16.83 12.16 21.91
N GLU A 13 -16.50 10.97 21.42
CA GLU A 13 -15.20 10.66 20.82
C GLU A 13 -15.00 11.36 19.45
N ILE A 14 -16.04 11.42 18.61
CA ILE A 14 -16.06 12.22 17.37
C ILE A 14 -15.98 13.74 17.65
N SER A 15 -16.37 14.20 18.84
CA SER A 15 -16.24 15.62 19.19
C SER A 15 -14.79 16.00 19.56
N LEU A 16 -13.97 15.04 20.03
CA LEU A 16 -12.56 15.23 20.35
C LEU A 16 -11.67 15.30 19.10
N THR A 17 -12.12 14.79 17.96
CA THR A 17 -11.44 14.92 16.66
C THR A 17 -11.61 16.31 16.03
N LYS A 18 -12.49 17.18 16.57
CA LYS A 18 -12.63 18.59 16.16
C LYS A 18 -11.55 19.51 16.76
N LYS A 19 -10.30 19.06 16.89
CA LYS A 19 -9.18 20.00 17.02
C LYS A 19 -9.06 20.77 15.70
N LYS A 20 -8.69 22.05 15.75
CA LYS A 20 -8.34 22.85 14.56
C LYS A 20 -7.35 22.01 13.74
N GLU A 21 -7.82 21.45 12.64
CA GLU A 21 -7.03 20.49 11.89
C GLU A 21 -5.88 21.23 11.22
N GLU A 22 -4.67 21.09 11.77
CA GLU A 22 -3.46 21.57 11.12
C GLU A 22 -3.29 20.85 9.78
N ASN A 23 -2.90 21.59 8.74
CA ASN A 23 -2.59 20.98 7.45
C ASN A 23 -1.33 20.13 7.57
N LEU A 24 -1.29 19.02 6.82
CA LEU A 24 -0.06 18.23 6.67
C LEU A 24 1.01 19.04 5.95
N VAL A 25 0.61 19.78 4.92
CA VAL A 25 1.46 20.67 4.13
C VAL A 25 1.09 22.12 4.43
N ASP A 26 2.07 22.94 4.79
CA ASP A 26 1.86 24.38 4.89
C ASP A 26 1.80 25.00 3.50
N LEU A 27 0.98 26.03 3.30
CA LEU A 27 0.82 26.67 1.99
C LEU A 27 2.14 27.20 1.42
N LYS A 28 3.06 27.64 2.29
CA LYS A 28 4.41 28.12 1.92
C LYS A 28 5.29 27.03 1.30
N ASP A 29 5.01 25.76 1.60
CA ASP A 29 5.79 24.60 1.16
C ASP A 29 5.09 23.89 -0.02
N PHE A 30 3.94 24.40 -0.47
CA PHE A 30 3.21 23.89 -1.61
C PHE A 30 3.78 24.45 -2.91
N GLU A 31 4.24 23.56 -3.80
CA GLU A 31 4.74 23.93 -5.11
C GLU A 31 3.59 24.33 -6.03
N TYR A 32 3.60 25.58 -6.51
CA TYR A 32 2.64 26.05 -7.51
C TYR A 32 2.97 25.46 -8.87
N ILE A 33 1.99 24.79 -9.48
CA ILE A 33 2.15 24.18 -10.80
C ILE A 33 1.36 25.02 -11.82
N SER A 34 2.01 25.46 -12.89
CA SER A 34 1.30 26.05 -14.02
C SER A 34 0.81 24.95 -14.96
N TYR A 35 -0.50 24.75 -15.00
CA TYR A 35 -1.15 23.74 -15.84
C TYR A 35 -1.57 24.30 -17.19
N THR A 36 -1.85 25.60 -17.24
CA THR A 36 -2.40 26.30 -18.39
C THR A 36 -1.72 27.66 -18.57
N ASN A 37 -2.12 28.42 -19.59
CA ASN A 37 -1.69 29.81 -19.75
C ASN A 37 -2.63 30.81 -19.06
N ASN A 38 -3.60 30.35 -18.25
CA ASN A 38 -4.55 31.19 -17.54
C ASN A 38 -4.31 31.11 -16.04
N HIS A 39 -3.78 32.20 -15.47
CA HIS A 39 -3.46 32.29 -14.04
C HIS A 39 -4.66 32.05 -13.12
N GLU A 40 -5.86 32.51 -13.47
CA GLU A 40 -7.05 32.30 -12.63
C GLU A 40 -7.44 30.80 -12.56
N VAL A 41 -7.29 30.09 -13.68
CA VAL A 41 -7.52 28.65 -13.74
C VAL A 41 -6.45 27.90 -12.95
N ASP A 42 -5.19 28.29 -13.12
CA ASP A 42 -4.09 27.66 -12.40
C ASP A 42 -4.19 27.91 -10.88
N ASP A 43 -4.60 29.11 -10.44
CA ASP A 43 -4.83 29.43 -9.03
C ASP A 43 -5.91 28.52 -8.42
N PHE A 44 -7.04 28.35 -9.13
CA PHE A 44 -8.10 27.45 -8.71
C PHE A 44 -7.62 25.99 -8.62
N LEU A 45 -6.88 25.50 -9.61
CA LEU A 45 -6.36 24.14 -9.63
C LEU A 45 -5.36 23.91 -8.49
N ASN A 46 -4.47 24.86 -8.23
CA ASN A 46 -3.50 24.77 -7.13
C ASN A 46 -4.19 24.81 -5.76
N GLU A 47 -5.21 25.66 -5.57
CA GLU A 47 -6.03 25.65 -4.35
C GLU A 47 -6.67 24.27 -4.12
N LYS A 48 -7.28 23.69 -5.16
CA LYS A 48 -7.93 22.37 -5.04
C LYS A 48 -6.92 21.24 -4.84
N SER A 49 -5.75 21.31 -5.49
CA SER A 49 -4.65 20.37 -5.28
C SER A 49 -4.13 20.42 -3.84
N PHE A 50 -3.94 21.61 -3.27
CA PHE A 50 -3.52 21.80 -1.89
C PHE A 50 -4.53 21.20 -0.90
N MET A 51 -5.83 21.47 -1.10
CA MET A 51 -6.90 20.87 -0.29
C MET A 51 -6.92 19.34 -0.42
N LEU A 52 -6.81 18.84 -1.64
CA LEU A 52 -6.89 17.42 -1.95
C LEU A 52 -5.75 16.63 -1.33
N ILE A 53 -4.51 17.12 -1.43
CA ILE A 53 -3.33 16.45 -0.88
C ILE A 53 -3.42 16.35 0.65
N ASN A 54 -3.80 17.44 1.31
CA ASN A 54 -4.00 17.46 2.76
C ASN A 54 -5.11 16.47 3.18
N PHE A 55 -6.24 16.48 2.47
CA PHE A 55 -7.34 15.58 2.75
C PHE A 55 -6.96 14.10 2.57
N ILE A 56 -6.34 13.75 1.43
CA ILE A 56 -5.95 12.37 1.12
C ILE A 56 -4.93 11.86 2.13
N GLY A 57 -3.89 12.66 2.44
CA GLY A 57 -2.86 12.26 3.38
C GLY A 57 -3.44 11.93 4.75
N LYS A 58 -4.27 12.82 5.30
CA LYS A 58 -4.93 12.61 6.61
C LYS A 58 -5.89 11.42 6.57
N SER A 59 -6.73 11.34 5.54
CA SER A 59 -7.75 10.31 5.41
C SER A 59 -7.15 8.91 5.27
N ASN A 60 -6.07 8.76 4.51
CA ASN A 60 -5.40 7.47 4.33
C ASN A 60 -4.80 6.95 5.64
N ILE A 61 -4.18 7.83 6.44
CA ILE A 61 -3.65 7.46 7.76
C ILE A 61 -4.80 7.08 8.71
N PHE A 62 -5.84 7.92 8.77
CA PHE A 62 -7.00 7.67 9.61
C PHE A 62 -7.69 6.34 9.31
N LEU A 63 -7.99 6.07 8.04
CA LEU A 63 -8.57 4.81 7.60
C LEU A 63 -7.64 3.63 7.86
N GLY A 64 -6.34 3.80 7.64
CA GLY A 64 -5.33 2.77 7.94
C GLY A 64 -5.33 2.37 9.41
N ASN A 65 -5.41 3.34 10.32
CA ASN A 65 -5.52 3.08 11.77
C ASN A 65 -6.79 2.32 12.13
N ILE A 66 -7.95 2.71 11.58
CA ILE A 66 -9.21 1.97 11.80
C ILE A 66 -9.07 0.52 11.33
N PHE A 67 -8.49 0.30 10.15
CA PHE A 67 -8.32 -1.04 9.60
C PHE A 67 -7.35 -1.91 10.41
N LEU A 68 -6.29 -1.31 10.97
CA LEU A 68 -5.38 -1.99 11.88
C LEU A 68 -6.08 -2.37 13.19
N GLU A 69 -6.81 -1.43 13.79
CA GLU A 69 -7.51 -1.64 15.06
C GLU A 69 -8.54 -2.76 14.94
N VAL A 70 -9.36 -2.74 13.89
CA VAL A 70 -10.34 -3.80 13.64
C VAL A 70 -9.64 -5.14 13.41
N GLN A 71 -8.57 -5.19 12.61
CA GLN A 71 -7.85 -6.44 12.37
C GLN A 71 -7.22 -6.99 13.65
N ASN A 72 -6.58 -6.15 14.47
CA ASN A 72 -5.97 -6.54 15.73
C ASN A 72 -7.01 -7.07 16.71
N TYR A 73 -8.14 -6.36 16.85
CA TYR A 73 -9.23 -6.79 17.71
C TYR A 73 -9.77 -8.17 17.31
N LEU A 74 -9.97 -8.41 16.02
CA LEU A 74 -10.44 -9.71 15.53
C LEU A 74 -9.40 -10.81 15.78
N ASN A 75 -8.12 -10.54 15.54
CA ASN A 75 -7.02 -11.49 15.79
C ASN A 75 -6.89 -11.85 17.27
N GLU A 76 -6.93 -10.86 18.17
CA GLU A 76 -6.87 -11.06 19.63
C GLU A 76 -8.03 -11.91 20.14
N ASN A 77 -9.19 -11.83 19.49
CA ASN A 77 -10.37 -12.62 19.79
C ASN A 77 -10.46 -13.93 18.97
N SER A 78 -9.38 -14.31 18.27
CA SER A 78 -9.30 -15.52 17.43
C SER A 78 -10.44 -15.64 16.41
N ILE A 79 -10.91 -14.50 15.89
CA ILE A 79 -11.94 -14.44 14.86
C ILE A 79 -11.30 -14.61 13.48
N GLU A 80 -11.94 -15.40 12.62
CA GLU A 80 -11.42 -15.66 11.28
C GLU A 80 -11.30 -14.39 10.41
N GLU A 81 -10.24 -14.35 9.59
CA GLU A 81 -9.98 -13.30 8.59
C GLU A 81 -11.14 -13.09 7.61
N THR A 82 -11.99 -14.10 7.39
CA THR A 82 -13.23 -14.00 6.61
C THR A 82 -14.17 -12.91 7.16
N THR A 83 -14.21 -12.74 8.49
CA THR A 83 -15.00 -11.69 9.15
C THR A 83 -14.46 -10.30 8.85
N TYR A 84 -13.13 -10.13 8.88
CA TYR A 84 -12.48 -8.87 8.50
C TYR A 84 -12.79 -8.51 7.04
N CYS A 85 -12.71 -9.49 6.13
CA CYS A 85 -13.03 -9.28 4.71
C CYS A 85 -14.49 -8.85 4.51
N ASN A 86 -15.44 -9.54 5.15
CA ASN A 86 -16.86 -9.20 5.09
C ASN A 86 -17.14 -7.81 5.68
N TRP A 87 -16.45 -7.43 6.76
CA TRP A 87 -16.57 -6.10 7.35
C TRP A 87 -16.07 -5.01 6.41
N LEU A 88 -14.92 -5.21 5.75
CA LEU A 88 -14.40 -4.27 4.74
C LEU A 88 -15.40 -4.08 3.59
N GLU A 89 -15.93 -5.17 3.04
CA GLU A 89 -16.87 -5.13 1.91
C GLU A 89 -18.16 -4.37 2.28
N ARG A 90 -18.70 -4.60 3.48
CA ARG A 90 -19.88 -3.87 3.98
C ARG A 90 -19.63 -2.37 4.15
N ASN A 91 -18.38 -1.97 4.34
CA ASN A 91 -17.98 -0.57 4.44
C ASN A 91 -17.43 0.00 3.12
N GLY A 92 -17.58 -0.73 2.00
CA GLY A 92 -17.21 -0.24 0.67
C GLY A 92 -15.71 -0.29 0.35
N PHE A 93 -14.92 -1.06 1.12
CA PHE A 93 -13.49 -1.21 0.89
C PHE A 93 -13.14 -2.60 0.40
N ASN A 94 -12.24 -2.67 -0.58
CA ASN A 94 -11.61 -3.93 -0.95
C ASN A 94 -10.36 -4.19 -0.08
N ARG A 95 -9.93 -5.45 0.01
CA ARG A 95 -8.77 -5.88 0.81
C ARG A 95 -7.48 -5.18 0.40
N MET A 96 -7.27 -4.93 -0.90
CA MET A 96 -6.05 -4.31 -1.41
C MET A 96 -5.93 -2.85 -0.95
N THR A 97 -7.00 -2.07 -1.08
CA THR A 97 -7.06 -0.68 -0.59
C THR A 97 -6.85 -0.64 0.93
N ALA A 98 -7.50 -1.53 1.67
CA ALA A 98 -7.30 -1.61 3.11
C ALA A 98 -5.85 -1.93 3.48
N LEU A 99 -5.23 -2.92 2.81
CA LEU A 99 -3.82 -3.26 3.01
C LEU A 99 -2.89 -2.06 2.74
N ARG A 100 -3.15 -1.29 1.67
CA ARG A 100 -2.36 -0.10 1.34
C ARG A 100 -2.40 0.94 2.46
N TYR A 101 -3.59 1.21 3.00
CA TYR A 101 -3.74 2.17 4.09
C TYR A 101 -3.14 1.67 5.40
N LYS A 102 -3.33 0.38 5.74
CA LYS A 102 -2.68 -0.23 6.91
C LYS A 102 -1.16 -0.11 6.86
N LYS A 103 -0.53 -0.50 5.75
CA LYS A 103 0.92 -0.39 5.56
C LYS A 103 1.44 1.03 5.81
N ARG A 104 0.72 2.03 5.28
CA ARG A 104 1.08 3.44 5.46
C ARG A 104 0.92 3.86 6.93
N ALA A 105 -0.19 3.51 7.55
CA ALA A 105 -0.48 3.82 8.94
C ALA A 105 0.50 3.16 9.93
N GLU A 106 0.93 1.92 9.67
CA GLU A 106 1.95 1.24 10.48
C GLU A 106 3.29 1.98 10.41
N ILE A 107 3.77 2.34 9.21
CA ILE A 107 5.00 3.14 9.08
C ILE A 107 4.84 4.47 9.82
N TYR A 108 3.74 5.18 9.56
CA TYR A 108 3.46 6.48 10.17
C TYR A 108 3.48 6.42 11.70
N SER A 109 2.81 5.42 12.28
CA SER A 109 2.71 5.24 13.74
C SER A 109 4.01 4.74 14.37
N SER A 110 4.90 4.12 13.60
CA SER A 110 6.25 3.75 14.05
C SER A 110 7.23 4.93 14.11
N LEU A 111 6.87 6.10 13.58
CA LEU A 111 7.75 7.26 13.55
C LEU A 111 7.47 8.24 14.69
N PHE A 112 8.51 8.94 15.14
CA PHE A 112 8.48 9.95 16.20
C PHE A 112 8.48 11.37 15.64
N SER A 113 9.28 11.64 14.61
CA SER A 113 9.36 12.95 13.96
C SER A 113 8.06 13.31 13.23
N GLU A 114 7.49 14.47 13.57
CA GLU A 114 6.32 14.99 12.85
C GLU A 114 6.64 15.32 11.38
N ASN A 115 7.89 15.69 11.07
CA ASN A 115 8.31 15.89 9.68
C ASN A 115 8.28 14.56 8.91
N SER A 116 8.87 13.51 9.47
CA SER A 116 8.89 12.18 8.85
C SER A 116 7.47 11.63 8.68
N LYS A 117 6.61 11.80 9.69
CA LYS A 117 5.18 11.47 9.60
C LYS A 117 4.47 12.19 8.46
N LYS A 118 4.68 13.51 8.31
CA LYS A 118 4.13 14.29 7.20
C LYS A 118 4.59 13.73 5.86
N ILE A 119 5.89 13.45 5.71
CA ILE A 119 6.45 12.84 4.50
C ILE A 119 5.76 11.50 4.20
N ILE A 120 5.68 10.57 5.15
CA ILE A 120 5.02 9.26 4.97
C ILE A 120 3.54 9.39 4.60
N ALA A 121 2.82 10.34 5.18
CA ALA A 121 1.42 10.57 4.85
C ALA A 121 1.23 10.92 3.37
N LEU A 122 2.18 11.65 2.78
CA LEU A 122 2.15 12.19 1.42
C LEU A 122 2.79 11.27 0.37
N LEU A 123 3.57 10.27 0.79
CA LEU A 123 4.20 9.35 -0.14
C LEU A 123 3.21 8.64 -1.07
N ASN A 124 3.64 8.43 -2.30
CA ASN A 124 2.92 7.59 -3.24
C ASN A 124 2.90 6.13 -2.77
N GLN A 125 1.93 5.36 -3.25
CA GLN A 125 1.73 3.99 -2.78
C GLN A 125 2.89 3.04 -3.14
N LYS A 126 3.55 3.28 -4.28
CA LYS A 126 4.68 2.45 -4.72
C LYS A 126 5.85 2.57 -3.74
N THR A 127 6.19 3.79 -3.33
CA THR A 127 7.24 4.05 -2.34
C THR A 127 6.93 3.40 -1.00
N ILE A 128 5.68 3.48 -0.53
CA ILE A 128 5.23 2.78 0.69
C ILE A 128 5.42 1.26 0.57
N GLU A 129 5.09 0.68 -0.58
CA GLU A 129 5.28 -0.76 -0.82
C GLU A 129 6.76 -1.15 -0.83
N GLU A 130 7.65 -0.34 -1.42
CA GLU A 130 9.09 -0.59 -1.39
C GLU A 130 9.66 -0.52 0.02
N ILE A 131 9.28 0.49 0.83
CA ILE A 131 9.64 0.58 2.25
C ILE A 131 9.22 -0.69 3.00
N TYR A 132 8.06 -1.25 2.66
CA TYR A 132 7.52 -2.45 3.28
C TYR A 132 8.24 -3.75 2.89
N LYS A 133 9.07 -3.75 1.84
CA LYS A 133 9.87 -4.91 1.40
C LYS A 133 11.23 -5.02 2.11
N PHE A 134 11.60 -4.05 2.96
CA PHE A 134 12.85 -4.12 3.70
C PHE A 134 12.76 -5.15 4.83
N ASN A 135 13.67 -6.13 4.81
CA ASN A 135 13.76 -7.16 5.84
C ASN A 135 14.17 -6.57 7.21
N ASP A 136 15.15 -5.66 7.20
CA ASP A 136 15.53 -4.93 8.41
C ASP A 136 14.60 -3.73 8.62
N ARG A 137 13.54 -3.98 9.39
CA ARG A 137 12.53 -2.97 9.68
C ARG A 137 13.06 -1.82 10.55
N GLN A 138 13.99 -2.10 11.46
CA GLN A 138 14.50 -1.08 12.38
C GLN A 138 15.44 -0.12 11.65
N ALA A 139 16.30 -0.64 10.77
CA ALA A 139 17.21 0.18 9.98
C ALA A 139 16.46 1.17 9.09
N ILE A 140 15.42 0.72 8.38
CA ILE A 140 14.63 1.62 7.51
C ILE A 140 13.87 2.68 8.33
N LEU A 141 13.28 2.32 9.47
CA LEU A 141 12.61 3.31 10.33
C LEU A 141 13.60 4.35 10.86
N ASN A 142 14.79 3.93 11.33
CA ASN A 142 15.83 4.84 11.78
C ASN A 142 16.33 5.78 10.66
N TYR A 143 16.33 5.33 9.41
CA TYR A 143 16.64 6.17 8.26
C TYR A 143 15.52 7.20 8.00
N LEU A 144 14.26 6.75 8.00
CA LEU A 144 13.08 7.60 7.83
C LEU A 144 12.90 8.64 8.95
N GLU A 145 13.53 8.49 10.12
CA GLU A 145 13.56 9.55 11.14
C GLU A 145 14.48 10.72 10.79
N LYS A 146 15.44 10.51 9.90
CA LYS A 146 16.51 11.47 9.59
C LYS A 146 16.29 12.25 8.30
N ILE A 147 15.33 11.84 7.49
CA ILE A 147 15.00 12.48 6.22
C ILE A 147 14.33 13.85 6.44
N ASN A 148 14.60 14.78 5.54
CA ASN A 148 13.92 16.07 5.52
C ASN A 148 12.98 16.22 4.32
N ASP A 149 13.22 15.47 3.24
CA ASP A 149 12.50 15.59 1.98
C ASP A 149 12.08 14.21 1.40
N ILE A 150 10.99 14.19 0.62
CA ILE A 150 10.50 13.00 -0.11
C ILE A 150 11.55 12.47 -1.09
N SER A 151 12.29 13.36 -1.78
CA SER A 151 13.31 13.02 -2.77
C SER A 151 14.46 12.19 -2.18
N GLU A 152 14.81 12.40 -0.91
CA GLU A 152 15.83 11.62 -0.20
C GLU A 152 15.42 10.14 -0.10
N ILE A 153 14.13 9.87 0.16
CA ILE A 153 13.59 8.51 0.21
C ILE A 153 13.73 7.83 -1.15
N GLU A 154 13.34 8.52 -2.22
CA GLU A 154 13.41 7.94 -3.57
C GLU A 154 14.85 7.63 -3.97
N SER A 155 15.79 8.51 -3.66
CA SER A 155 17.21 8.27 -3.87
C SER A 155 17.72 7.08 -3.05
N TYR A 156 17.33 6.97 -1.78
CA TYR A 156 17.74 5.84 -0.93
C TYR A 156 17.19 4.52 -1.44
N LEU A 157 15.92 4.47 -1.83
CA LEU A 157 15.30 3.26 -2.37
C LEU A 157 15.96 2.84 -3.67
N ASN A 158 16.23 3.79 -4.58
CA ASN A 158 16.94 3.49 -5.82
C ASN A 158 18.36 2.95 -5.55
N ASN A 159 19.09 3.53 -4.60
CA ASN A 159 20.42 3.08 -4.22
C ASN A 159 20.41 1.71 -3.51
N ALA A 160 19.44 1.46 -2.63
CA ALA A 160 19.29 0.17 -1.96
C ALA A 160 18.91 -0.95 -2.96
N LEU A 161 18.11 -0.61 -3.99
CA LEU A 161 17.77 -1.53 -5.08
C LEU A 161 18.96 -1.80 -6.01
N THR A 162 19.78 -0.79 -6.31
CA THR A 162 20.98 -0.96 -7.15
C THR A 162 22.07 -1.74 -6.41
N LEU A 163 22.24 -1.54 -5.10
CA LEU A 163 23.12 -2.36 -4.27
C LEU A 163 22.66 -3.83 -4.23
N LYS A 164 21.35 -4.08 -4.12
CA LYS A 164 20.78 -5.43 -4.24
C LYS A 164 20.98 -6.05 -5.63
N SER A 165 21.11 -5.25 -6.69
CA SER A 165 21.41 -5.75 -8.05
C SER A 165 22.88 -6.10 -8.27
N GLY A 166 23.79 -5.61 -7.42
CA GLY A 166 25.21 -5.98 -7.41
C GLY A 166 25.52 -7.26 -6.61
N GLU A 167 24.62 -7.66 -5.72
CA GLU A 167 24.76 -8.81 -4.80
C GLU A 167 23.57 -9.78 -4.89
N ALA A 168 22.91 -9.89 -6.04
CA ALA A 168 21.96 -10.97 -6.25
C ALA A 168 22.74 -12.28 -6.49
N GLU A 169 22.96 -13.07 -5.43
CA GLU A 169 22.94 -14.52 -5.60
C GLU A 169 21.62 -14.83 -6.32
N VAL A 170 21.74 -15.36 -7.54
CA VAL A 170 20.60 -15.92 -8.26
C VAL A 170 20.04 -17.00 -7.33
N GLU A 171 18.86 -16.76 -6.77
CA GLU A 171 18.13 -17.80 -6.06
C GLU A 171 17.83 -18.88 -7.10
N ILE A 172 18.65 -19.93 -7.13
CA ILE A 172 18.42 -21.09 -7.97
C ILE A 172 17.17 -21.75 -7.39
N ILE A 173 16.04 -21.54 -8.07
CA ILE A 173 14.84 -22.33 -7.79
C ILE A 173 15.22 -23.77 -8.13
N GLU A 174 15.45 -24.62 -7.10
CA GLU A 174 15.52 -26.07 -7.29
C GLU A 174 14.14 -26.54 -7.73
N VAL A 175 13.95 -26.59 -9.05
CA VAL A 175 12.79 -27.21 -9.64
C VAL A 175 13.04 -28.71 -9.65
N ASP A 176 12.40 -29.44 -8.74
CA ASP A 176 12.37 -30.90 -8.79
C ASP A 176 11.83 -31.34 -10.16
N LYS A 177 12.67 -32.02 -10.93
CA LYS A 177 12.35 -32.51 -12.27
C LYS A 177 11.09 -33.40 -12.24
N LEU A 178 10.87 -34.14 -11.16
CA LEU A 178 9.69 -34.99 -10.99
C LEU A 178 8.41 -34.16 -10.79
N ASP A 179 8.48 -33.06 -10.03
CA ASP A 179 7.34 -32.13 -9.88
C ASP A 179 7.00 -31.42 -11.20
N LEU A 180 8.03 -30.98 -11.94
CA LEU A 180 7.83 -30.35 -13.25
C LEU A 180 7.18 -31.31 -14.24
N GLU A 181 7.68 -32.55 -14.36
CA GLU A 181 7.11 -33.57 -15.24
C GLU A 181 5.65 -33.90 -14.85
N ASN A 182 5.34 -33.98 -13.56
CA ASN A 182 3.99 -34.20 -13.07
C ASN A 182 3.04 -33.04 -13.40
N ARG A 183 3.51 -31.79 -13.27
CA ARG A 183 2.72 -30.60 -13.60
C ARG A 183 2.45 -30.49 -15.09
N VAL A 184 3.44 -30.79 -15.95
CA VAL A 184 3.27 -30.82 -17.41
C VAL A 184 2.29 -31.92 -17.82
N ARG A 185 2.38 -33.12 -17.24
CA ARG A 185 1.43 -34.21 -17.51
C ARG A 185 -0.01 -33.83 -17.13
N LYS A 186 -0.22 -33.21 -15.96
CA LYS A 186 -1.54 -32.73 -15.52
C LYS A 186 -2.12 -31.65 -16.45
N LEU A 187 -1.27 -30.79 -17.01
CA LEU A 187 -1.69 -29.79 -17.98
C LEU A 187 -2.20 -30.47 -19.26
N SER A 188 -1.45 -31.41 -19.82
CA SER A 188 -1.82 -32.09 -21.07
C SER A 188 -3.16 -32.84 -20.98
N THR A 189 -3.47 -33.47 -19.84
CA THR A 189 -4.75 -34.20 -19.66
C THR A 189 -5.95 -33.30 -19.37
N SER A 190 -5.73 -32.04 -18.98
CA SER A 190 -6.79 -31.14 -18.52
C SER A 190 -7.19 -30.08 -19.55
N ILE A 191 -6.32 -29.74 -20.51
CA ILE A 191 -6.55 -28.61 -21.43
C ILE A 191 -7.70 -28.87 -22.41
N GLU A 192 -7.85 -30.09 -22.90
CA GLU A 192 -8.88 -30.44 -23.89
C GLU A 192 -10.31 -30.27 -23.35
N ASN A 193 -10.48 -30.35 -22.03
CA ASN A 193 -11.77 -30.21 -21.35
C ASN A 193 -12.10 -28.76 -20.94
N LEU A 194 -11.22 -27.79 -21.22
CA LEU A 194 -11.44 -26.38 -20.88
C LEU A 194 -12.22 -25.63 -21.96
N GLU A 195 -12.90 -24.56 -21.56
CA GLU A 195 -13.54 -23.64 -22.50
C GLU A 195 -12.53 -23.00 -23.47
N PRO A 196 -12.90 -22.71 -24.74
CA PRO A 196 -11.98 -22.22 -25.78
C PRO A 196 -11.19 -20.97 -25.39
N LYS A 197 -11.77 -20.07 -24.59
CA LYS A 197 -11.10 -18.87 -24.11
C LYS A 197 -9.93 -19.18 -23.17
N LYS A 198 -10.11 -20.17 -22.29
CA LYS A 198 -9.08 -20.61 -21.34
C LYS A 198 -7.98 -21.40 -22.06
N GLN A 199 -8.34 -22.22 -23.05
CA GLN A 199 -7.37 -22.91 -23.92
C GLN A 199 -6.44 -21.92 -24.62
N LYS A 200 -6.98 -20.85 -25.22
CA LYS A 200 -6.17 -19.79 -25.85
C LYS A 200 -5.24 -19.07 -24.88
N GLN A 201 -5.69 -18.84 -23.64
CA GLN A 201 -4.87 -18.22 -22.61
C GLN A 201 -3.70 -19.13 -22.21
N ILE A 202 -3.94 -20.43 -22.07
CA ILE A 202 -2.91 -21.43 -21.76
C ILE A 202 -1.89 -21.51 -22.90
N ASP A 203 -2.33 -21.57 -24.16
CA ASP A 203 -1.43 -21.56 -25.33
C ASP A 203 -0.52 -20.32 -25.35
N SER A 204 -1.08 -19.14 -25.06
CA SER A 204 -0.27 -17.92 -24.96
C SER A 204 0.76 -17.96 -23.83
N LEU A 205 0.45 -18.61 -22.71
CA LEU A 205 1.39 -18.75 -21.59
C LEU A 205 2.49 -19.77 -21.90
N LEU A 206 2.15 -20.90 -22.54
CA LEU A 206 3.13 -21.90 -22.98
C LEU A 206 4.13 -21.29 -23.98
N LYS A 207 3.66 -20.51 -24.96
CA LYS A 207 4.54 -19.79 -25.89
C LYS A 207 5.47 -18.79 -25.21
N LYS A 208 5.02 -18.13 -24.13
CA LYS A 208 5.89 -17.25 -23.33
C LYS A 208 6.97 -18.06 -22.62
N ILE A 209 6.63 -19.22 -22.06
CA ILE A 209 7.59 -20.13 -21.42
C ILE A 209 8.61 -20.64 -22.44
N GLU A 210 8.17 -21.10 -23.62
CA GLU A 210 9.06 -21.54 -24.71
C GLU A 210 10.03 -20.43 -25.15
N LYS A 211 9.53 -19.19 -25.26
CA LYS A 211 10.37 -18.05 -25.59
C LYS A 211 11.44 -17.81 -24.53
N ILE A 212 11.09 -17.92 -23.25
CA ILE A 212 12.03 -17.78 -22.13
C ILE A 212 13.08 -18.90 -22.15
N MET A 213 12.68 -20.14 -22.44
CA MET A 213 13.60 -21.29 -22.49
C MET A 213 14.57 -21.26 -23.68
N ASN A 214 14.19 -20.60 -24.77
CA ASN A 214 14.97 -20.50 -26.00
C ASN A 214 15.70 -19.14 -26.16
N SER A 215 15.66 -18.26 -25.16
CA SER A 215 16.42 -16.99 -25.11
C SER A 215 17.76 -17.18 -24.43
#